data_AF-A0A7S3UTS7-F1
#
_entry.id   AF-A0A7S3UTS7-F1
#
_cell.length_a   1.000
_cell.length_b   1.000
_cell.length_c   1.000
_cell.angle_alpha   90.00
_cell.angle_beta   90.00
_cell.angle_gamma   90.00
#
_symmetry.space_group_name_H-M   'P 1'
#
loop_
_entity.id
_entity.type
_entity.pdbx_description
1 polymer ?
#
loop_
_entity_poly.entity_id
_entity_poly.type
_entity_poly.pdbx_seq_one_letter_code
_entity_poly.pdbx_strand_id
1 'polypeptide(L)'
;SMFQTFAKDGTIEEEEEELPAILGLVSTVFDPFMGPYVDLETQALGEELRKAALGEAVGDGSGAGRLPVFTSSTSIFGYMKGGLKRCTALTTGQTLLGLAAEFNKVLAEYAMVLKDKLPAQQTLRDGTTLYKIPDGEEQKICYIVNTAEYCAETLPQLAEMIRSRIDEPYKDSISTEQEQEYFFEVVAQAVRVLVAGLCTRFDP
;
A
#
# COMPACT_ATOMS: atom_id res chain seq x y z
N SER A 1 60.58 29.15 -44.72
CA SER A 1 59.58 28.16 -45.10
C SER A 1 58.79 27.83 -43.84
N MET A 2 57.63 28.46 -43.60
CA MET A 2 56.28 27.99 -44.01
C MET A 2 55.93 26.72 -43.21
N PHE A 3 54.99 26.69 -42.26
CA PHE A 3 53.61 27.18 -42.32
C PHE A 3 53.05 27.61 -40.95
N GLN A 4 52.23 28.67 -40.97
CA GLN A 4 51.21 28.98 -39.99
C GLN A 4 50.10 27.92 -40.03
N THR A 5 49.44 27.67 -38.89
CA THR A 5 47.99 27.53 -38.86
C THR A 5 47.47 28.21 -37.60
N PHE A 6 46.80 29.34 -37.81
CA PHE A 6 45.90 29.96 -36.84
C PHE A 6 44.52 29.31 -37.01
N ALA A 7 43.93 28.84 -35.92
CA ALA A 7 42.50 28.61 -35.71
C ALA A 7 42.24 28.93 -34.23
N LYS A 8 41.66 30.09 -33.89
CA LYS A 8 40.24 30.47 -33.84
C LYS A 8 39.43 29.69 -32.79
N ASP A 9 38.81 30.49 -31.93
CA ASP A 9 37.88 30.20 -30.82
C ASP A 9 38.46 29.56 -29.55
N GLY A 10 38.75 30.45 -28.59
CA GLY A 10 38.84 30.11 -27.19
C GLY A 10 37.44 29.84 -26.65
N THR A 11 37.10 28.56 -26.54
CA THR A 11 35.99 28.10 -25.70
C THR A 11 36.65 27.29 -24.59
N ILE A 12 36.69 27.87 -23.40
CA ILE A 12 36.91 27.11 -22.17
C ILE A 12 35.56 26.41 -21.95
N GLU A 13 35.51 25.10 -22.13
CA GLU A 13 34.38 24.30 -21.69
C GLU A 13 34.42 24.32 -20.15
N GLU A 14 33.68 25.26 -19.56
CA GLU A 14 33.37 25.23 -18.14
C GLU A 14 32.43 24.04 -17.92
N GLU A 15 32.96 22.94 -17.36
CA GLU A 15 32.13 21.93 -16.72
C GLU A 15 31.44 22.62 -15.54
N GLU A 16 30.21 23.10 -15.79
CA GLU A 16 29.33 23.66 -14.78
C GLU A 16 28.95 22.50 -13.84
N GLU A 17 29.78 22.28 -12.81
CA GLU A 17 29.54 21.32 -11.75
C GLU A 17 28.28 21.81 -11.00
N GLU A 18 27.11 21.32 -11.42
CA GLU A 18 25.83 21.67 -10.81
C GLU A 18 25.90 21.38 -9.31
N LEU A 19 26.00 22.44 -8.52
CA LEU A 19 26.00 22.32 -7.06
C LEU A 19 24.71 21.60 -6.64
N PRO A 20 24.80 20.52 -5.85
CA PRO A 20 23.61 19.78 -5.45
C PRO A 20 22.64 20.71 -4.75
N ALA A 21 21.37 20.63 -5.15
CA ALA A 21 20.32 21.48 -4.60
C ALA A 21 20.35 21.41 -3.07
N ILE A 22 20.27 22.57 -2.40
CA ILE A 22 20.32 22.71 -0.94
C ILE A 22 19.33 21.76 -0.25
N LEU A 23 18.19 21.49 -0.90
CA LEU A 23 17.18 20.56 -0.38
C LEU A 23 17.70 19.11 -0.26
N GLY A 24 18.54 18.63 -1.18
CA GLY A 24 19.13 17.29 -1.12
C GLY A 24 20.23 17.18 -0.06
N LEU A 25 21.06 18.21 0.10
CA LEU A 25 22.10 18.26 1.12
C LEU A 25 21.52 18.34 2.55
N VAL A 26 20.41 19.06 2.72
CA VAL A 26 19.75 19.18 4.04
C VAL A 26 18.94 17.92 4.38
N SER A 27 18.34 17.25 3.39
CA SER A 27 17.60 16.00 3.58
C SER A 27 18.47 14.88 4.16
N THR A 28 19.68 14.71 3.61
CA THR A 28 20.60 13.62 4.00
C THR A 28 21.18 13.75 5.41
N VAL A 29 21.28 14.97 5.98
CA VAL A 29 21.79 15.15 7.34
C VAL A 29 20.76 14.78 8.43
N PHE A 30 19.47 14.71 8.08
CA PHE A 30 18.42 14.38 9.04
C PHE A 30 18.12 12.89 9.13
N ASP A 31 18.36 12.11 8.07
CA ASP A 31 18.05 10.67 8.02
C ASP A 31 18.52 9.86 9.25
N PRO A 32 19.74 10.06 9.80
CA PRO A 32 20.18 9.35 11.01
C PRO A 32 19.33 9.62 12.27
N PHE A 33 18.55 10.70 12.28
CA PHE A 33 17.73 11.14 13.41
C PHE A 33 16.23 10.93 13.20
N MET A 34 15.82 10.32 12.08
CA MET A 34 14.40 10.16 11.71
C MET A 34 13.71 8.93 12.32
N GLY A 35 14.42 8.10 13.09
CA GLY A 35 13.84 6.92 13.76
C GLY A 35 12.53 7.20 14.51
N PRO A 36 12.46 8.22 15.40
CA PRO A 36 11.24 8.57 16.12
C PRO A 36 10.07 8.98 15.23
N TYR A 37 10.35 9.54 14.04
CA TYR A 37 9.30 9.87 13.07
C TYR A 37 8.67 8.60 12.48
N VAL A 38 9.51 7.62 12.11
CA VAL A 38 9.03 6.33 11.60
C VAL A 38 8.21 5.62 12.68
N ASP A 39 8.69 5.60 13.92
CA ASP A 39 7.96 5.00 15.06
C ASP A 39 6.57 5.65 15.26
N LEU A 40 6.49 6.98 15.14
CA LEU A 40 5.23 7.71 15.24
C LEU A 40 4.25 7.34 14.12
N GLU A 41 4.73 7.27 12.87
CA GLU A 41 3.91 6.88 11.73
C GLU A 41 3.45 5.42 11.84
N THR A 42 4.31 4.51 12.30
CA THR A 42 3.97 3.12 12.60
C THR A 42 2.88 3.02 13.67
N GLN A 43 3.00 3.77 14.77
CA GLN A 43 1.98 3.78 15.84
C GLN A 43 0.62 4.25 15.31
N ALA A 44 0.61 5.31 14.51
CA ALA A 44 -0.62 5.86 13.96
C ALA A 44 -1.28 4.93 12.94
N LEU A 45 -0.50 4.26 12.08
CA LEU A 45 -1.02 3.23 11.17
C LEU A 45 -1.57 2.01 11.93
N GLY A 46 -0.90 1.60 13.02
CA GLY A 46 -1.39 0.53 13.89
C GLY A 46 -2.75 0.88 14.54
N GLU A 47 -2.96 2.15 14.91
CA GLU A 47 -4.25 2.63 15.40
C GLU A 47 -5.34 2.56 14.32
N GLU A 48 -5.02 2.92 13.06
CA GLU A 48 -5.95 2.76 11.93
C GLU A 48 -6.29 1.29 11.66
N LEU A 49 -5.30 0.40 11.73
CA LEU A 49 -5.51 -1.04 11.58
C LEU A 49 -6.40 -1.61 12.71
N ARG A 50 -6.17 -1.18 13.96
CA ARG A 50 -6.99 -1.57 15.10
C ARG A 50 -8.45 -1.13 14.93
N LYS A 51 -8.68 0.09 14.42
CA LYS A 51 -10.02 0.56 14.06
C LYS A 51 -10.62 -0.29 12.95
N ALA A 52 -9.84 -0.65 11.94
CA ALA A 52 -10.28 -1.50 10.84
C ALA A 52 -10.70 -2.91 11.29
N ALA A 53 -9.98 -3.50 12.26
CA ALA A 53 -10.32 -4.78 12.84
C ALA A 53 -11.71 -4.78 13.49
N LEU A 54 -12.06 -3.71 14.19
CA LEU A 54 -13.33 -3.56 14.90
C LEU A 54 -14.45 -2.98 14.03
N GLY A 55 -14.11 -2.19 13.01
CA GLY A 55 -15.05 -1.46 12.19
C GLY A 55 -15.59 -2.27 11.01
N GLU A 56 -16.86 -2.03 10.67
CA GLU A 56 -17.54 -2.62 9.50
C GLU A 56 -18.32 -1.57 8.73
N ALA A 57 -18.03 -0.29 8.96
CA ALA A 57 -18.69 0.81 8.28
C ALA A 57 -18.34 0.78 6.79
N VAL A 58 -19.36 0.80 5.94
CA VAL A 58 -19.27 0.71 4.48
C VAL A 58 -19.48 2.11 3.88
N GLY A 59 -18.59 2.50 2.97
CA GLY A 59 -18.69 3.72 2.19
C GLY A 59 -18.95 3.42 0.71
N ASP A 60 -19.22 4.46 -0.06
CA ASP A 60 -19.12 4.37 -1.51
C ASP A 60 -17.64 4.10 -1.89
N GLY A 61 -17.37 3.05 -2.67
CA GLY A 61 -16.02 2.80 -3.16
C GLY A 61 -15.56 4.04 -3.91
N SER A 62 -14.44 4.64 -3.50
CA SER A 62 -13.85 5.96 -3.85
C SER A 62 -14.25 6.67 -5.19
N GLY A 63 -15.53 6.84 -5.53
CA GLY A 63 -16.02 7.45 -6.77
C GLY A 63 -17.32 6.87 -7.33
N ALA A 64 -17.94 7.59 -8.26
CA ALA A 64 -19.18 7.18 -8.91
C ALA A 64 -19.00 5.88 -9.72
N GLY A 65 -19.88 4.89 -9.47
CA GLY A 65 -19.88 3.62 -10.19
C GLY A 65 -18.96 2.54 -9.62
N ARG A 66 -18.24 2.81 -8.52
CA ARG A 66 -17.46 1.80 -7.80
C ARG A 66 -18.31 1.08 -6.76
N LEU A 67 -17.96 -0.18 -6.52
CA LEU A 67 -18.64 -1.03 -5.55
C LEU A 67 -18.38 -0.52 -4.12
N PRO A 68 -19.34 -0.68 -3.20
CA PRO A 68 -19.17 -0.31 -1.79
C PRO A 68 -18.03 -1.10 -1.14
N VAL A 69 -17.21 -0.42 -0.34
CA VAL A 69 -16.06 -0.97 0.38
C VAL A 69 -16.09 -0.56 1.86
N PHE A 70 -15.37 -1.26 2.72
CA PHE A 70 -15.18 -0.79 4.09
C PHE A 70 -14.42 0.53 4.10
N THR A 71 -14.93 1.50 4.85
CA THR A 71 -14.29 2.82 5.06
C THR A 71 -12.90 2.73 5.66
N SER A 72 -12.55 1.60 6.29
CA SER A 72 -11.20 1.34 6.77
C SER A 72 -10.16 1.32 5.65
N SER A 73 -10.47 0.80 4.46
CA SER A 73 -9.51 0.80 3.35
C SER A 73 -9.22 2.22 2.88
N THR A 74 -10.25 3.05 2.72
CA THR A 74 -10.08 4.45 2.29
C THR A 74 -9.38 5.29 3.35
N SER A 75 -9.61 5.02 4.65
CA SER A 75 -8.88 5.65 5.75
C SER A 75 -7.39 5.30 5.73
N ILE A 76 -7.05 4.00 5.65
CA ILE A 76 -5.66 3.52 5.62
C ILE A 76 -4.89 4.12 4.44
N PHE A 77 -5.42 4.01 3.22
CA PHE A 77 -4.77 4.60 2.03
C PHE A 77 -4.71 6.13 2.10
N GLY A 78 -5.72 6.78 2.68
CA GLY A 78 -5.70 8.22 2.95
C GLY A 78 -4.58 8.61 3.89
N TYR A 79 -4.40 7.86 4.98
CA TYR A 79 -3.34 8.06 5.95
C TYR A 79 -1.95 7.87 5.32
N MET A 80 -1.74 6.77 4.57
CA MET A 80 -0.48 6.50 3.88
C MET A 80 -0.10 7.61 2.90
N LYS A 81 -1.07 8.10 2.09
CA LYS A 81 -0.84 9.26 1.20
C LYS A 81 -0.48 10.52 1.97
N GLY A 82 -1.07 10.73 3.15
CA GLY A 82 -0.71 11.81 4.06
C GLY A 82 0.71 11.66 4.62
N GLY A 83 1.05 10.46 5.10
CA GLY A 83 2.37 10.12 5.63
C GLY A 83 3.47 10.26 4.58
N LEU A 84 3.21 9.84 3.34
CA LEU A 84 4.12 10.06 2.21
C LEU A 84 4.40 11.55 2.00
N LYS A 85 3.35 12.38 1.92
CA LYS A 85 3.51 13.84 1.75
C LYS A 85 4.32 14.46 2.89
N ARG A 86 4.03 14.10 4.13
CA ARG A 86 4.79 14.57 5.31
C ARG A 86 6.25 14.13 5.25
N CYS A 87 6.51 12.86 4.96
CA CYS A 87 7.86 12.32 4.86
C CYS A 87 8.67 13.03 3.78
N THR A 88 8.12 13.17 2.58
CA THR A 88 8.80 13.82 1.44
C THR A 88 9.10 15.30 1.65
N ALA A 89 8.44 15.96 2.61
CA ALA A 89 8.78 17.32 3.02
C ALA A 89 10.00 17.38 3.94
N LEU A 90 10.41 16.26 4.52
CA LEU A 90 11.55 16.12 5.43
C LEU A 90 12.73 15.43 4.74
N THR A 91 12.45 14.35 4.01
CA THR A 91 13.44 13.51 3.36
C THR A 91 12.86 12.62 2.26
N THR A 92 13.66 12.35 1.25
CA THR A 92 13.39 11.41 0.14
C THR A 92 14.29 10.18 0.16
N GLY A 93 15.14 10.05 1.17
CA GLY A 93 16.17 9.02 1.29
C GLY A 93 15.75 7.79 2.10
N GLN A 94 16.63 7.31 2.97
CA GLN A 94 16.48 6.06 3.70
C GLN A 94 15.22 6.02 4.59
N THR A 95 14.85 7.17 5.14
CA THR A 95 13.65 7.30 5.98
C THR A 95 12.37 7.02 5.18
N LEU A 96 12.30 7.52 3.94
CA LEU A 96 11.15 7.28 3.07
C LEU A 96 11.06 5.81 2.65
N LEU A 97 12.21 5.16 2.42
CA LEU A 97 12.26 3.71 2.22
C LEU A 97 11.72 2.96 3.45
N GLY A 98 12.13 3.37 4.66
CA GLY A 98 11.63 2.81 5.91
C GLY A 98 10.11 2.96 6.04
N LEU A 99 9.58 4.14 5.75
CA LEU A 99 8.14 4.40 5.77
C LEU A 99 7.38 3.53 4.75
N ALA A 100 7.92 3.35 3.55
CA ALA A 100 7.32 2.48 2.53
C ALA A 100 7.26 1.01 3.02
N ALA A 101 8.30 0.53 3.69
CA ALA A 101 8.30 -0.79 4.30
C ALA A 101 7.24 -0.92 5.41
N GLU A 102 7.02 0.12 6.21
CA GLU A 102 5.94 0.15 7.20
C GLU A 102 4.55 0.12 6.56
N PHE A 103 4.34 0.82 5.43
CA PHE A 103 3.09 0.72 4.68
C PHE A 103 2.83 -0.73 4.25
N ASN A 104 3.83 -1.41 3.69
CA ASN A 104 3.70 -2.80 3.26
C ASN A 104 3.31 -3.74 4.42
N LYS A 105 3.95 -3.60 5.59
CA LYS A 105 3.60 -4.37 6.79
C LYS A 105 2.13 -4.17 7.17
N VAL A 106 1.68 -2.91 7.23
CA VAL A 106 0.30 -2.57 7.60
C VAL A 106 -0.70 -3.13 6.58
N LEU A 107 -0.37 -3.12 5.30
CA LEU A 107 -1.20 -3.68 4.23
C LEU A 107 -1.32 -5.20 4.33
N ALA A 108 -0.22 -5.89 4.64
CA ALA A 108 -0.22 -7.33 4.90
C ALA A 108 -1.11 -7.68 6.11
N GLU A 109 -0.96 -6.95 7.23
CA GLU A 109 -1.81 -7.14 8.39
C GLU A 109 -3.28 -6.79 8.10
N TYR A 110 -3.54 -5.79 7.26
CA TYR A 110 -4.90 -5.44 6.87
C TYR A 110 -5.56 -6.53 6.02
N ALA A 111 -4.82 -7.20 5.13
CA ALA A 111 -5.31 -8.37 4.42
C ALA A 111 -5.70 -9.50 5.41
N MET A 112 -4.90 -9.71 6.46
CA MET A 112 -5.24 -10.65 7.54
C MET A 112 -6.51 -10.23 8.29
N VAL A 113 -6.67 -8.95 8.62
CA VAL A 113 -7.88 -8.42 9.24
C VAL A 113 -9.13 -8.70 8.38
N LEU A 114 -9.04 -8.51 7.05
CA LEU A 114 -10.15 -8.83 6.15
C LEU A 114 -10.45 -10.33 6.11
N LYS A 115 -9.42 -11.16 6.12
CA LYS A 115 -9.55 -12.62 6.19
C LYS A 115 -10.22 -13.08 7.48
N ASP A 116 -9.85 -12.50 8.61
CA ASP A 116 -10.39 -12.85 9.93
C ASP A 116 -11.86 -12.42 10.11
N LYS A 117 -12.35 -11.49 9.27
CA LYS A 117 -13.78 -11.14 9.20
C LYS A 117 -14.62 -12.18 8.44
N LEU A 118 -14.00 -13.15 7.76
CA LEU A 118 -14.75 -14.21 7.06
C LEU A 118 -15.31 -15.24 8.05
N PRO A 119 -16.48 -15.83 7.76
CA PRO A 119 -17.02 -16.95 8.54
C PRO A 119 -16.02 -18.09 8.71
N ALA A 120 -15.89 -18.58 9.94
CA ALA A 120 -15.02 -19.70 10.25
C ALA A 120 -15.45 -20.97 9.50
N GLN A 121 -14.45 -21.67 8.95
CA GLN A 121 -14.62 -22.99 8.38
C GLN A 121 -15.05 -24.00 9.46
N GLN A 122 -16.09 -24.78 9.20
CA GLN A 122 -16.44 -25.94 10.00
C GLN A 122 -16.05 -27.21 9.23
N THR A 123 -15.18 -28.02 9.81
CA THR A 123 -14.84 -29.33 9.23
C THR A 123 -15.69 -30.40 9.91
N LEU A 124 -16.53 -31.07 9.13
CA LEU A 124 -17.34 -32.19 9.60
C LEU A 124 -16.48 -33.45 9.81
N ARG A 125 -17.03 -34.44 10.53
CA ARG A 125 -16.32 -35.67 10.90
C ARG A 125 -15.89 -36.53 9.71
N ASP A 126 -16.52 -36.33 8.56
CA ASP A 126 -16.24 -36.98 7.28
C ASP A 126 -15.18 -36.23 6.44
N GLY A 127 -14.64 -35.11 6.96
CA GLY A 127 -13.69 -34.26 6.25
C GLY A 127 -14.33 -33.21 5.34
N THR A 128 -15.67 -33.16 5.27
CA THR A 128 -16.38 -32.16 4.47
C THR A 128 -16.21 -30.77 5.09
N THR A 129 -15.78 -29.82 4.27
CA THR A 129 -15.65 -28.41 4.66
C THR A 129 -16.97 -27.69 4.44
N LEU A 130 -17.52 -27.13 5.51
CA LEU A 130 -18.79 -26.42 5.52
C LEU A 130 -18.59 -24.97 5.95
N TYR A 131 -19.25 -24.06 5.25
CA TYR A 131 -19.36 -22.66 5.65
C TYR A 131 -20.82 -22.37 5.97
N LYS A 132 -21.10 -21.94 7.20
CA LYS A 132 -22.44 -21.54 7.59
C LYS A 132 -22.53 -20.02 7.60
N ILE A 133 -23.24 -19.48 6.62
CA ILE A 133 -23.49 -18.03 6.49
C ILE A 133 -24.92 -17.78 7.01
N PRO A 134 -25.10 -17.02 8.09
CA PRO A 134 -26.43 -16.56 8.52
C PRO A 134 -27.09 -15.71 7.43
N ASP A 135 -28.42 -15.73 7.36
CA ASP A 135 -29.17 -14.90 6.39
C ASP A 135 -28.81 -13.40 6.55
N GLY A 136 -28.37 -12.78 5.46
CA GLY A 136 -27.97 -11.38 5.41
C GLY A 136 -26.46 -11.14 5.58
N GLU A 137 -25.70 -12.11 6.12
CA GLU A 137 -24.25 -12.01 6.28
C GLU A 137 -23.50 -12.23 4.95
N GLU A 138 -24.14 -12.76 3.91
CA GLU A 138 -23.56 -12.87 2.56
C GLU A 138 -23.13 -11.50 2.01
N GLN A 139 -23.86 -10.43 2.35
CA GLN A 139 -23.56 -9.08 1.92
C GLN A 139 -22.23 -8.59 2.50
N LYS A 140 -21.92 -8.95 3.74
CA LYS A 140 -20.64 -8.64 4.39
C LYS A 140 -19.48 -9.29 3.67
N ILE A 141 -19.64 -10.54 3.21
CA ILE A 141 -18.61 -11.22 2.42
C ILE A 141 -18.38 -10.51 1.09
N CYS A 142 -19.44 -10.02 0.43
CA CYS A 142 -19.29 -9.16 -0.76
C CYS A 142 -18.51 -7.88 -0.46
N TYR A 143 -18.75 -7.22 0.69
CA TYR A 143 -17.95 -6.06 1.09
C TYR A 143 -16.48 -6.41 1.33
N ILE A 144 -16.18 -7.58 1.90
CA ILE A 144 -14.80 -8.07 2.04
C ILE A 144 -14.16 -8.25 0.66
N VAL A 145 -14.84 -8.88 -0.30
CA VAL A 145 -14.36 -9.04 -1.69
C VAL A 145 -14.06 -7.69 -2.32
N ASN A 146 -15.04 -6.78 -2.32
CA ASN A 146 -14.89 -5.45 -2.92
C ASN A 146 -13.75 -4.66 -2.27
N THR A 147 -13.59 -4.78 -0.95
CA THR A 147 -12.54 -4.08 -0.20
C THR A 147 -11.17 -4.64 -0.54
N ALA A 148 -11.02 -5.96 -0.59
CA ALA A 148 -9.75 -6.60 -0.93
C ALA A 148 -9.34 -6.28 -2.38
N GLU A 149 -10.28 -6.36 -3.33
CA GLU A 149 -10.04 -5.98 -4.73
C GLU A 149 -9.66 -4.50 -4.86
N TYR A 150 -10.37 -3.61 -4.18
CA TYR A 150 -10.01 -2.19 -4.11
C TYR A 150 -8.57 -1.97 -3.60
N CYS A 151 -8.15 -2.72 -2.57
CA CYS A 151 -6.79 -2.61 -2.05
C CYS A 151 -5.76 -3.07 -3.09
N ALA A 152 -5.98 -4.24 -3.71
CA ALA A 152 -5.12 -4.77 -4.76
C ALA A 152 -4.97 -3.80 -5.95
N GLU A 153 -6.05 -3.17 -6.40
CA GLU A 153 -6.02 -2.18 -7.49
C GLU A 153 -5.36 -0.84 -7.11
N THR A 154 -5.40 -0.48 -5.82
CA THR A 154 -4.89 0.81 -5.34
C THR A 154 -3.39 0.74 -5.02
N LEU A 155 -2.87 -0.44 -4.65
CA LEU A 155 -1.47 -0.66 -4.30
C LEU A 155 -0.47 -0.19 -5.38
N PRO A 156 -0.63 -0.55 -6.68
CA PRO A 156 0.26 -0.07 -7.73
C PRO A 156 0.34 1.45 -7.79
N GLN A 157 -0.78 2.15 -7.60
CA GLN A 157 -0.81 3.62 -7.63
C GLN A 157 -0.07 4.23 -6.44
N LEU A 158 -0.13 3.59 -5.27
CA LEU A 158 0.64 4.00 -4.10
C LEU A 158 2.14 3.79 -4.33
N ALA A 159 2.53 2.63 -4.87
CA ALA A 159 3.92 2.31 -5.19
C ALA A 159 4.51 3.32 -6.20
N GLU A 160 3.79 3.63 -7.27
CA GLU A 160 4.19 4.66 -8.24
C GLU A 160 4.34 6.04 -7.59
N MET A 161 3.45 6.40 -6.66
CA MET A 161 3.55 7.67 -5.94
C MET A 161 4.83 7.74 -5.10
N ILE A 162 5.21 6.64 -4.43
CA ILE A 162 6.46 6.55 -3.66
C ILE A 162 7.68 6.61 -4.60
N ARG A 163 7.69 5.81 -5.69
CA ARG A 163 8.76 5.79 -6.70
C ARG A 163 8.99 7.16 -7.35
N SER A 164 7.93 7.95 -7.53
CA SER A 164 8.02 9.30 -8.09
C SER A 164 8.63 10.35 -7.15
N ARG A 165 8.97 9.96 -5.91
CA ARG A 165 9.44 10.86 -4.84
C ARG A 165 10.73 10.40 -4.19
N ILE A 166 10.95 9.09 -4.09
CA ILE A 166 12.13 8.51 -3.44
C ILE A 166 13.39 8.68 -4.29
N ASP A 167 14.54 8.81 -3.62
CA ASP A 167 15.84 8.95 -4.29
C ASP A 167 16.17 7.73 -5.17
N GLU A 168 16.88 7.98 -6.27
CA GLU A 168 17.21 6.99 -7.32
C GLU A 168 17.73 5.64 -6.77
N PRO A 169 18.66 5.60 -5.79
CA PRO A 169 19.21 4.35 -5.28
C PRO A 169 18.18 3.41 -4.63
N TYR A 170 17.01 3.93 -4.25
CA TYR A 170 15.98 3.17 -3.53
C TYR A 170 14.76 2.82 -4.39
N LYS A 171 14.62 3.37 -5.60
CA LYS A 171 13.44 3.18 -6.46
C LYS A 171 13.15 1.70 -6.74
N ASP A 172 14.18 0.93 -7.05
CA ASP A 172 14.08 -0.50 -7.35
C ASP A 172 13.71 -1.34 -6.11
N SER A 173 13.86 -0.80 -4.91
CA SER A 173 13.45 -1.46 -3.66
C SER A 173 11.97 -1.31 -3.35
N ILE A 174 11.25 -0.42 -4.07
CA ILE A 174 9.82 -0.22 -3.87
C ILE A 174 9.05 -1.28 -4.67
N SER A 175 8.39 -2.18 -3.97
CA SER A 175 7.44 -3.14 -4.54
C SER A 175 6.25 -3.33 -3.60
N THR A 176 5.09 -3.62 -4.20
CA THR A 176 3.83 -3.94 -3.50
C THR A 176 3.19 -5.22 -4.07
N GLU A 177 3.97 -6.05 -4.77
CA GLU A 177 3.46 -7.27 -5.43
C GLU A 177 3.00 -8.30 -4.40
N GLN A 178 3.78 -8.49 -3.33
CA GLN A 178 3.46 -9.45 -2.28
C GLN A 178 2.16 -9.07 -1.55
N GLU A 179 1.97 -7.78 -1.27
CA GLU A 179 0.75 -7.28 -0.61
C GLU A 179 -0.46 -7.39 -1.54
N GLN A 180 -0.29 -7.17 -2.86
CA GLN A 180 -1.35 -7.42 -3.84
C GLN A 180 -1.77 -8.89 -3.84
N GLU A 181 -0.82 -9.81 -3.81
CA GLU A 181 -1.10 -11.25 -3.71
C GLU A 181 -1.92 -11.58 -2.45
N TYR A 182 -1.57 -11.02 -1.29
CA TYR A 182 -2.35 -11.22 -0.06
C TYR A 182 -3.81 -10.79 -0.23
N PHE A 183 -4.07 -9.64 -0.87
CA PHE A 183 -5.44 -9.22 -1.12
C PHE A 183 -6.15 -10.12 -2.14
N PHE A 184 -5.47 -10.60 -3.19
CA PHE A 184 -6.06 -11.56 -4.12
C PHE A 184 -6.37 -12.91 -3.46
N GLU A 185 -5.55 -13.36 -2.51
CA GLU A 185 -5.84 -14.54 -1.70
C GLU A 185 -7.09 -14.36 -0.84
N VAL A 186 -7.28 -13.17 -0.24
CA VAL A 186 -8.50 -12.81 0.49
C VAL A 186 -9.72 -12.85 -0.43
N VAL A 187 -9.63 -12.28 -1.64
CA VAL A 187 -10.71 -12.37 -2.64
C VAL A 187 -11.06 -13.82 -2.95
N ALA A 188 -10.05 -14.64 -3.28
CA ALA A 188 -10.26 -16.04 -3.63
C ALA A 188 -10.85 -16.85 -2.46
N GLN A 189 -10.44 -16.56 -1.22
CA GLN A 189 -11.01 -17.20 -0.04
C GLN A 189 -12.45 -16.75 0.21
N ALA A 190 -12.73 -15.44 0.15
CA ALA A 190 -14.07 -14.89 0.36
C ALA A 190 -15.09 -15.42 -0.66
N VAL A 191 -14.71 -15.49 -1.94
CA VAL A 191 -15.55 -16.09 -2.99
C VAL A 191 -15.83 -17.57 -2.71
N ARG A 192 -14.83 -18.35 -2.30
CA ARG A 192 -15.02 -19.76 -1.91
C ARG A 192 -16.00 -19.90 -0.74
N VAL A 193 -15.85 -19.07 0.29
CA VAL A 193 -16.74 -19.05 1.46
C VAL A 193 -18.17 -18.73 1.03
N LEU A 194 -18.34 -17.69 0.20
CA LEU A 194 -19.64 -17.26 -0.29
C LEU A 194 -20.34 -18.37 -1.08
N VAL A 195 -19.65 -18.94 -2.07
CA VAL A 195 -20.23 -20.01 -2.92
C VAL A 195 -20.59 -21.23 -2.08
N ALA A 196 -19.66 -21.73 -1.27
CA ALA A 196 -19.89 -22.92 -0.46
C ALA A 196 -21.00 -22.72 0.59
N GLY A 197 -21.05 -21.55 1.23
CA GLY A 197 -22.07 -21.24 2.22
C GLY A 197 -23.46 -21.02 1.61
N LEU A 198 -23.55 -20.44 0.41
CA LEU A 198 -24.80 -20.36 -0.33
C LEU A 198 -25.27 -21.75 -0.78
N CYS A 199 -24.38 -22.60 -1.33
CA CYS A 199 -24.73 -23.98 -1.69
C CYS A 199 -25.28 -24.76 -0.49
N THR A 200 -24.69 -24.60 0.70
CA THR A 200 -25.17 -25.24 1.94
C THR A 200 -26.60 -24.81 2.32
N ARG A 201 -27.04 -23.59 1.97
CA ARG A 201 -28.42 -23.14 2.22
C ARG A 201 -29.43 -23.74 1.25
N PHE A 202 -28.99 -24.16 0.07
CA PHE A 202 -29.85 -24.70 -1.00
C PHE A 202 -29.83 -26.24 -1.07
N ASP A 203 -28.98 -26.91 -0.31
CA ASP A 203 -28.98 -28.37 -0.18
C ASP A 203 -30.16 -28.80 0.74
N PRO A 204 -31.10 -29.62 0.26
CA PRO A 204 -32.35 -29.94 0.97
C PRO A 204 -32.22 -30.85 2.20
#